data_AF-A0A520LZE9-F1
#
_entry.id   AF-A0A520LZE9-F1
#
_cell.length_a   1.000
_cell.length_b   1.000
_cell.length_c   1.000
_cell.angle_alpha   90.00
_cell.angle_beta   90.00
_cell.angle_gamma   90.00
#
_symmetry.space_group_name_H-M   'P 1'
#
loop_
_entity.id
_entity.type
_entity.pdbx_description
1 polymer ?
#
loop_
_entity_poly.entity_id
_entity_poly.type
_entity_poly.pdbx_seq_one_letter_code
_entity_poly.pdbx_strand_id
1 'polypeptide(L)'
;SDLTIAAPILKTHGFGATFYITSGWVGKPGRLNWEQVKELNDQGFEIGNHSSTHPNMLHISEEKIRDQIISFDRACEENGIPKARSFAYPGGHHDRRMVKILESEGYLTARRAVSPEYPLYDRGGPGPAYNPSEDDPFLIPGTYVRGDLSSSVQEFGEALGLAGERSICVLIYHGVPDVHPHCSTSVELFIKDMQYLKDNGFTVISARDLAKYVDLTKRPRDIYEPLFARLGVRPNALKCEASGDGPVFSWKIKTTRPQTQSAYQILVASSKSILDSNDGDFWDSGKVVSDQTSGIAYSGKSLDRVKRFYWKVRCWNDPDEAEIKRVSNWSSKEILGEMGKIRVSEYSSAASFSIK
;
A
#
# COMPACT_ATOMS: atom_id res chain seq x y z
N SER A 1 3.42 17.30 20.90
CA SER A 1 4.02 16.21 20.12
C SER A 1 4.77 16.75 18.90
N ASP A 2 4.05 17.24 17.88
CA ASP A 2 4.62 17.55 16.57
C ASP A 2 5.78 18.57 16.60
N LEU A 3 5.53 19.77 17.13
CA LEU A 3 6.52 20.86 17.15
C LEU A 3 7.65 20.62 18.16
N THR A 4 7.33 20.13 19.37
CA THR A 4 8.29 20.07 20.46
C THR A 4 9.11 18.79 20.50
N ILE A 5 8.66 17.72 19.83
CA ILE A 5 9.31 16.40 19.87
C ILE A 5 9.66 15.92 18.47
N ALA A 6 8.66 15.72 17.59
CA ALA A 6 8.90 15.10 16.28
C ALA A 6 9.78 15.99 15.36
N ALA A 7 9.46 17.28 15.25
CA ALA A 7 10.18 18.22 14.40
C ALA A 7 11.69 18.36 14.75
N PRO A 8 12.10 18.54 16.03
CA PRO A 8 13.52 18.57 16.42
C PRO A 8 14.27 17.29 16.05
N ILE A 9 13.65 16.11 16.25
CA ILE A 9 14.26 14.81 15.92
C ILE A 9 14.46 14.71 14.40
N LEU A 10 13.44 15.02 13.61
CA LEU A 10 13.54 15.03 12.14
C LEU A 10 14.65 15.98 11.64
N LYS A 11 14.73 17.19 12.21
CA LYS A 11 15.77 18.16 11.87
C LYS A 11 17.17 17.65 12.17
N THR A 12 17.37 16.99 13.30
CA THR A 12 18.67 16.44 13.69
C THR A 12 19.18 15.42 12.67
N HIS A 13 18.28 14.70 12.00
CA HIS A 13 18.61 13.72 10.96
C HIS A 13 18.71 14.33 9.56
N GLY A 14 18.28 15.59 9.38
CA GLY A 14 18.22 16.27 8.08
C GLY A 14 17.04 15.79 7.22
N PHE A 15 15.95 15.36 7.84
CA PHE A 15 14.79 14.80 7.15
C PHE A 15 13.68 15.84 6.94
N GLY A 16 13.06 15.80 5.76
CA GLY A 16 11.79 16.46 5.52
C GLY A 16 10.63 15.64 6.08
N ALA A 17 9.47 16.27 6.25
CA ALA A 17 8.23 15.61 6.65
C ALA A 17 7.02 16.47 6.28
N THR A 18 5.85 15.83 6.27
CA THR A 18 4.55 16.49 6.13
C THR A 18 3.73 16.29 7.40
N PHE A 19 3.35 17.38 8.05
CA PHE A 19 2.43 17.37 9.18
C PHE A 19 1.01 17.61 8.63
N TYR A 20 0.20 16.55 8.61
CA TYR A 20 -1.19 16.62 8.17
C TYR A 20 -2.09 17.07 9.32
N ILE A 21 -2.64 18.28 9.21
CA ILE A 21 -3.34 18.95 10.32
C ILE A 21 -4.85 19.01 10.04
N THR A 22 -5.64 18.87 11.10
CA THR A 22 -7.09 19.08 11.07
C THR A 22 -7.40 20.46 11.66
N SER A 23 -7.84 21.43 10.84
CA SER A 23 -7.92 22.84 11.25
C SER A 23 -8.86 23.07 12.44
N GLY A 24 -9.98 22.37 12.50
CA GLY A 24 -10.95 22.44 13.61
C GLY A 24 -10.47 21.80 14.92
N TRP A 25 -9.25 21.24 14.96
CA TRP A 25 -8.61 20.76 16.20
C TRP A 25 -7.51 21.70 16.69
N VAL A 26 -7.05 22.64 15.86
CA VAL A 26 -6.01 23.61 16.22
C VAL A 26 -6.50 24.50 17.37
N GLY A 27 -5.64 24.72 18.36
CA GLY A 27 -5.92 25.51 19.56
C GLY A 27 -6.63 24.75 20.69
N LYS A 28 -7.05 23.50 20.48
CA LYS A 28 -7.62 22.67 21.55
C LYS A 28 -6.53 22.15 22.50
N PRO A 29 -6.86 21.80 23.77
CA PRO A 29 -5.91 21.20 24.70
C PRO A 29 -5.19 19.99 24.10
N GLY A 30 -3.87 19.97 24.20
CA GLY A 30 -3.02 18.90 23.63
C GLY A 30 -2.85 18.96 22.11
N ARG A 31 -3.31 20.03 21.44
CA ARG A 31 -3.11 20.25 20.00
C ARG A 31 -2.27 21.51 19.78
N LEU A 32 -1.63 21.59 18.61
CA LEU A 32 -0.94 22.80 18.17
C LEU A 32 -1.92 23.98 18.12
N ASN A 33 -1.46 25.18 18.40
CA ASN A 33 -2.13 26.43 18.00
C ASN A 33 -1.58 26.91 16.64
N TRP A 34 -2.21 27.92 16.03
CA TRP A 34 -1.80 28.39 14.70
C TRP A 34 -0.39 29.00 14.64
N GLU A 35 0.08 29.65 15.71
CA GLU A 35 1.46 30.13 15.80
C GLU A 35 2.46 28.97 15.71
N GLN A 36 2.18 27.87 16.41
CA GLN A 36 3.00 26.66 16.39
C GLN A 36 2.92 25.91 15.05
N VAL A 37 1.76 25.92 14.37
CA VAL A 37 1.65 25.39 13.00
C VAL A 37 2.49 26.23 12.03
N LYS A 38 2.42 27.56 12.16
CA LYS A 38 3.26 28.46 11.36
C LYS A 38 4.75 28.22 11.65
N GLU A 39 5.11 28.01 12.90
CA GLU A 39 6.50 27.70 13.28
C GLU A 39 6.99 26.41 12.60
N LEU A 40 6.19 25.34 12.58
CA LEU A 40 6.53 24.12 11.83
C LEU A 40 6.80 24.41 10.34
N ASN A 41 5.95 25.23 9.71
CA ASN A 41 6.15 25.64 8.32
C ASN A 41 7.42 26.48 8.13
N ASP A 42 7.66 27.46 8.99
CA ASP A 42 8.85 28.33 8.96
C ASP A 42 10.14 27.53 9.20
N GLN A 43 10.04 26.42 9.93
CA GLN A 43 11.12 25.46 10.11
C GLN A 43 11.42 24.60 8.86
N GLY A 44 10.62 24.73 7.79
CA GLY A 44 10.81 24.07 6.50
C GLY A 44 9.92 22.86 6.24
N PHE A 45 9.17 22.40 7.26
CA PHE A 45 8.26 21.26 7.11
C PHE A 45 7.04 21.62 6.26
N GLU A 46 6.44 20.63 5.61
CA GLU A 46 5.17 20.84 4.91
C GLU A 46 4.00 20.75 5.89
N ILE A 47 3.07 21.70 5.78
CA ILE A 47 1.74 21.59 6.39
C ILE A 47 0.78 21.02 5.33
N GLY A 48 0.33 19.79 5.56
CA GLY A 48 -0.62 19.09 4.70
C GLY A 48 -2.05 19.20 5.23
N ASN A 49 -3.03 19.09 4.33
CA ASN A 49 -4.44 19.19 4.69
C ASN A 49 -4.99 17.82 5.17
N HIS A 50 -5.55 17.78 6.38
CA HIS A 50 -6.25 16.61 6.93
C HIS A 50 -7.73 16.88 7.22
N SER A 51 -8.36 17.65 6.33
CA SER A 51 -9.71 18.22 6.40
C SER A 51 -9.94 19.17 7.58
N SER A 52 -11.07 19.85 7.58
CA SER A 52 -11.42 20.77 8.66
C SER A 52 -11.82 20.07 9.95
N THR A 53 -12.65 19.01 9.89
CA THR A 53 -13.21 18.38 11.09
C THR A 53 -12.97 16.86 11.17
N HIS A 54 -12.15 16.31 10.28
CA HIS A 54 -11.86 14.87 10.20
C HIS A 54 -13.12 13.97 10.03
N PRO A 55 -14.07 14.29 9.12
CA PRO A 55 -15.23 13.44 8.91
C PRO A 55 -14.89 12.19 8.09
N ASN A 56 -15.71 11.14 8.20
CA ASN A 56 -15.72 10.10 7.16
C ASN A 56 -16.36 10.69 5.89
N MET A 57 -15.52 11.06 4.93
CA MET A 57 -15.96 11.78 3.74
C MET A 57 -16.81 10.94 2.78
N LEU A 58 -16.86 9.61 2.94
CA LEU A 58 -17.73 8.75 2.13
C LEU A 58 -19.22 8.99 2.38
N HIS A 59 -19.58 9.54 3.55
CA HIS A 59 -20.97 9.72 3.99
C HIS A 59 -21.49 11.16 3.88
N ILE A 60 -20.77 12.04 3.19
CA ILE A 60 -21.17 13.44 2.99
C ILE A 60 -21.24 13.78 1.49
N SER A 61 -21.93 14.88 1.16
CA SER A 61 -22.09 15.37 -0.21
C SER A 61 -20.78 15.95 -0.76
N GLU A 62 -20.66 16.06 -2.08
CA GLU A 62 -19.49 16.69 -2.73
C GLU A 62 -19.26 18.13 -2.27
N GLU A 63 -20.33 18.90 -2.06
CA GLU A 63 -20.28 20.24 -1.49
C GLU A 63 -19.60 20.24 -0.12
N LYS A 64 -20.05 19.36 0.79
CA LYS A 64 -19.45 19.23 2.12
C LYS A 64 -18.00 18.73 2.07
N ILE A 65 -17.65 17.84 1.12
CA ILE A 65 -16.26 17.42 0.90
C ILE A 65 -15.41 18.63 0.51
N ARG A 66 -15.88 19.44 -0.44
CA ARG A 66 -15.20 20.66 -0.86
C ARG A 66 -15.04 21.64 0.31
N ASP A 67 -16.09 21.85 1.10
CA ASP A 67 -16.03 22.73 2.27
C ASP A 67 -14.99 22.27 3.28
N GLN A 68 -14.87 20.95 3.51
CA GLN A 68 -13.87 20.37 4.41
C GLN A 68 -12.43 20.61 3.94
N ILE A 69 -12.21 20.63 2.62
CA ILE A 69 -10.91 20.89 2.01
C ILE A 69 -10.59 22.40 2.03
N ILE A 70 -11.49 23.24 1.50
CA ILE A 70 -11.28 24.68 1.36
C ILE A 70 -11.22 25.40 2.71
N SER A 71 -12.02 24.98 3.70
CA SER A 71 -12.01 25.62 5.02
C SER A 71 -10.68 25.41 5.75
N PHE A 72 -9.96 24.32 5.46
CA PHE A 72 -8.59 24.15 5.95
C PHE A 72 -7.64 25.15 5.28
N ASP A 73 -7.69 25.25 3.94
CA ASP A 73 -6.81 26.15 3.19
C ASP A 73 -6.99 27.62 3.58
N ARG A 74 -8.25 28.04 3.78
CA ARG A 74 -8.56 29.39 4.27
C ARG A 74 -7.98 29.64 5.66
N ALA A 75 -8.09 28.67 6.57
CA ALA A 75 -7.53 28.79 7.90
C ALA A 75 -5.99 28.89 7.86
N CYS A 76 -5.32 28.17 6.94
CA CYS A 76 -3.89 28.35 6.71
C CYS A 76 -3.57 29.77 6.22
N GLU A 77 -4.30 30.27 5.22
CA GLU A 77 -4.11 31.62 4.66
C GLU A 77 -4.29 32.71 5.72
N GLU A 78 -5.35 32.64 6.52
CA GLU A 78 -5.63 33.58 7.63
C GLU A 78 -4.51 33.62 8.68
N ASN A 79 -3.73 32.54 8.80
CA ASN A 79 -2.63 32.41 9.75
C ASN A 79 -1.24 32.50 9.10
N GLY A 80 -1.16 32.99 7.85
CA GLY A 80 0.11 33.22 7.15
C GLY A 80 0.87 31.95 6.80
N ILE A 81 0.14 30.83 6.64
CA ILE A 81 0.67 29.53 6.21
C ILE A 81 0.29 29.32 4.73
N PRO A 82 1.22 28.91 3.86
CA PRO A 82 0.91 28.64 2.46
C PRO A 82 -0.21 27.59 2.30
N LYS A 83 -0.99 27.71 1.22
CA LYS A 83 -1.99 26.70 0.83
C LYS A 83 -1.35 25.31 0.76
N ALA A 84 -2.06 24.30 1.27
CA ALA A 84 -1.58 22.93 1.25
C ALA A 84 -1.44 22.41 -0.19
N ARG A 85 -0.43 21.57 -0.42
CA ARG A 85 -0.19 20.90 -1.72
C ARG A 85 -0.52 19.41 -1.70
N SER A 86 -0.54 18.83 -0.50
CA SER A 86 -0.85 17.42 -0.28
C SER A 86 -2.05 17.28 0.66
N PHE A 87 -2.79 16.19 0.46
CA PHE A 87 -3.95 15.85 1.27
C PHE A 87 -3.82 14.47 1.91
N ALA A 88 -4.37 14.36 3.11
CA ALA A 88 -4.45 13.14 3.87
C ALA A 88 -5.92 12.76 4.06
N TYR A 89 -6.38 11.66 3.45
CA TYR A 89 -7.76 11.19 3.66
C TYR A 89 -8.00 10.84 5.14
N PRO A 90 -8.98 11.46 5.82
CA PRO A 90 -9.40 11.09 7.18
C PRO A 90 -9.79 9.61 7.24
N GLY A 91 -9.16 8.86 8.14
CA GLY A 91 -9.30 7.39 8.23
C GLY A 91 -8.82 6.61 6.99
N GLY A 92 -8.19 7.27 6.02
CA GLY A 92 -7.86 6.66 4.73
C GLY A 92 -9.07 6.49 3.79
N HIS A 93 -10.22 7.08 4.11
CA HIS A 93 -11.45 6.92 3.33
C HIS A 93 -11.43 7.80 2.08
N HIS A 94 -11.56 7.18 0.92
CA HIS A 94 -11.39 7.85 -0.37
C HIS A 94 -12.35 7.31 -1.42
N ASP A 95 -12.77 8.19 -2.32
CA ASP A 95 -13.50 7.87 -3.54
C ASP A 95 -13.15 8.85 -4.67
N ARG A 96 -13.65 8.59 -5.88
CA ARG A 96 -13.38 9.41 -7.07
C ARG A 96 -13.84 10.86 -6.93
N ARG A 97 -14.86 11.14 -6.11
CA ARG A 97 -15.38 12.50 -5.90
C ARG A 97 -14.32 13.34 -5.20
N MET A 98 -13.67 12.78 -4.19
CA MET A 98 -12.60 13.45 -3.44
C MET A 98 -11.40 13.72 -4.33
N VAL A 99 -10.96 12.75 -5.14
CA VAL A 99 -9.84 12.93 -6.10
C VAL A 99 -10.13 14.08 -7.07
N LYS A 100 -11.33 14.09 -7.66
CA LYS A 100 -11.75 15.15 -8.58
C LYS A 100 -11.76 16.53 -7.91
N ILE A 101 -12.25 16.62 -6.68
CA ILE A 101 -12.28 17.89 -5.94
C ILE A 101 -10.84 18.35 -5.66
N LEU A 102 -9.99 17.48 -5.11
CA LEU A 102 -8.59 17.81 -4.81
C LEU A 102 -7.85 18.32 -6.05
N GLU A 103 -8.01 17.66 -7.19
CA GLU A 103 -7.46 18.10 -8.46
C GLU A 103 -7.99 19.48 -8.88
N SER A 104 -9.31 19.71 -8.79
CA SER A 104 -9.89 21.01 -9.13
C SER A 104 -9.47 22.15 -8.19
N GLU A 105 -9.12 21.83 -6.94
CA GLU A 105 -8.65 22.80 -5.95
C GLU A 105 -7.11 22.99 -6.03
N GLY A 106 -6.41 22.33 -6.95
CA GLY A 106 -4.98 22.52 -7.20
C GLY A 106 -4.05 21.76 -6.25
N TYR A 107 -4.53 20.71 -5.58
CA TYR A 107 -3.67 19.77 -4.87
C TYR A 107 -2.82 18.98 -5.86
N LEU A 108 -1.64 18.54 -5.43
CA LEU A 108 -0.71 17.76 -6.25
C LEU A 108 -0.74 16.28 -5.90
N THR A 109 -0.95 15.97 -4.63
CA THR A 109 -0.90 14.60 -4.12
C THR A 109 -1.93 14.38 -3.02
N ALA A 110 -2.31 13.13 -2.83
CA ALA A 110 -3.06 12.72 -1.66
C ALA A 110 -2.70 11.30 -1.24
N ARG A 111 -2.59 11.10 0.07
CA ARG A 111 -2.24 9.81 0.68
C ARG A 111 -3.41 9.21 1.42
N ARG A 112 -3.64 7.92 1.19
CA ARG A 112 -4.54 7.07 1.99
C ARG A 112 -3.72 6.26 2.99
N ALA A 113 -4.40 5.40 3.74
CA ALA A 113 -3.77 4.44 4.64
C ALA A 113 -3.36 3.17 3.85
N VAL A 114 -3.31 2.01 4.51
CA VAL A 114 -2.94 0.72 3.92
C VAL A 114 -4.08 -0.01 3.21
N SER A 115 -5.33 0.33 3.56
CA SER A 115 -6.54 -0.25 2.96
C SER A 115 -6.79 0.31 1.55
N PRO A 116 -7.35 -0.51 0.62
CA PRO A 116 -7.89 -1.86 0.81
C PRO A 116 -6.93 -3.00 0.53
N GLU A 117 -5.69 -2.74 0.12
CA GLU A 117 -4.72 -3.81 -0.11
C GLU A 117 -4.43 -4.58 1.15
N TYR A 118 -4.33 -3.91 2.30
CA TYR A 118 -4.14 -4.56 3.58
C TYR A 118 -5.31 -4.25 4.52
N PRO A 119 -5.72 -5.24 5.35
CA PRO A 119 -6.54 -4.99 6.53
C PRO A 119 -6.07 -3.75 7.30
N LEU A 120 -6.96 -2.78 7.49
CA LEU A 120 -6.77 -1.82 8.59
C LEU A 120 -6.90 -2.63 9.88
N TYR A 121 -5.77 -2.88 10.52
CA TYR A 121 -5.76 -3.29 11.92
C TYR A 121 -5.74 -2.02 12.77
N ASP A 122 -6.42 -2.06 13.92
CA ASP A 122 -6.47 -0.96 14.89
C ASP A 122 -5.09 -0.63 15.51
N ARG A 123 -3.99 -1.17 14.98
CA ARG A 123 -2.64 -1.13 15.54
C ARG A 123 -1.58 -0.78 14.49
N GLY A 124 -2.00 -0.39 13.30
CA GLY A 124 -1.12 -0.18 12.16
C GLY A 124 -0.75 -1.49 11.46
N GLY A 125 0.20 -1.42 10.54
CA GLY A 125 0.61 -2.57 9.73
C GLY A 125 1.17 -2.18 8.36
N PRO A 126 1.68 -3.17 7.62
CA PRO A 126 2.26 -2.93 6.30
C PRO A 126 1.17 -2.60 5.27
N GLY A 127 1.59 -1.87 4.25
CA GLY A 127 0.86 -1.58 3.04
C GLY A 127 1.80 -1.63 1.83
N PRO A 128 1.30 -1.40 0.60
CA PRO A 128 2.18 -1.32 -0.55
C PRO A 128 3.03 -0.05 -0.55
N ALA A 129 4.18 -0.09 -1.24
CA ALA A 129 4.92 1.11 -1.60
C ALA A 129 4.23 1.84 -2.76
N TYR A 130 4.39 3.16 -2.81
CA TYR A 130 3.92 3.98 -3.92
C TYR A 130 4.82 3.78 -5.14
N ASN A 131 4.24 3.37 -6.27
CA ASN A 131 4.94 3.30 -7.55
C ASN A 131 4.46 4.46 -8.45
N PRO A 132 5.25 5.53 -8.64
CA PRO A 132 4.85 6.70 -9.43
C PRO A 132 4.64 6.41 -10.93
N SER A 133 5.05 5.25 -11.43
CA SER A 133 4.79 4.85 -12.82
C SER A 133 3.47 4.11 -13.01
N GLU A 134 2.84 3.69 -11.92
CA GLU A 134 1.58 2.92 -11.93
C GLU A 134 0.48 3.63 -11.15
N ASP A 135 0.76 4.03 -9.90
CA ASP A 135 -0.20 4.59 -8.96
C ASP A 135 -0.56 6.05 -9.25
N ASP A 136 -1.83 6.39 -9.05
CA ASP A 136 -2.31 7.77 -9.11
C ASP A 136 -1.76 8.60 -7.93
N PRO A 137 -1.24 9.82 -8.14
CA PRO A 137 -0.67 10.65 -7.08
C PRO A 137 -1.69 11.12 -6.03
N PHE A 138 -3.00 11.00 -6.30
CA PHE A 138 -4.06 11.25 -5.32
C PHE A 138 -4.48 10.00 -4.55
N LEU A 139 -3.84 8.86 -4.77
CA LEU A 139 -4.15 7.58 -4.13
C LEU A 139 -2.91 6.88 -3.55
N ILE A 140 -1.90 7.68 -3.17
CA ILE A 140 -0.63 7.22 -2.61
C ILE A 140 -0.91 6.29 -1.41
N PRO A 141 -0.52 5.00 -1.46
CA PRO A 141 -0.70 4.09 -0.34
C PRO A 141 0.20 4.46 0.83
N GLY A 142 -0.30 4.22 2.04
CA GLY A 142 0.57 4.08 3.20
C GLY A 142 1.32 2.75 3.10
N THR A 143 2.64 2.77 3.20
CA THR A 143 3.47 1.55 3.22
C THR A 143 3.61 0.98 4.61
N TYR A 144 3.58 1.84 5.62
CA TYR A 144 3.58 1.41 7.00
C TYR A 144 2.88 2.43 7.88
N VAL A 145 1.82 2.01 8.57
CA VAL A 145 1.27 2.79 9.68
C VAL A 145 1.95 2.30 10.95
N ARG A 146 2.84 3.13 11.51
CA ARG A 146 3.63 2.80 12.69
C ARG A 146 2.82 3.03 13.96
N GLY A 147 3.04 2.17 14.96
CA GLY A 147 2.51 2.33 16.31
C GLY A 147 3.17 1.37 17.30
N ASP A 148 2.98 1.58 18.60
CA ASP A 148 3.65 0.84 19.68
C ASP A 148 3.38 -0.66 19.66
N LEU A 149 2.22 -1.05 19.12
CA LEU A 149 1.82 -2.45 18.97
C LEU A 149 2.20 -3.05 17.60
N SER A 150 2.79 -2.24 16.72
CA SER A 150 3.48 -2.65 15.48
C SER A 150 4.94 -2.15 15.53
N SER A 151 5.61 -2.46 16.65
CA SER A 151 6.99 -2.07 16.98
C SER A 151 8.04 -3.03 16.41
N SER A 152 7.63 -4.01 15.60
CA SER A 152 8.54 -4.97 14.97
C SER A 152 9.56 -4.24 14.09
N VAL A 153 10.84 -4.45 14.40
CA VAL A 153 11.96 -3.97 13.57
C VAL A 153 12.00 -4.75 12.26
N GLN A 154 11.62 -6.03 12.30
CA GLN A 154 11.56 -6.87 11.11
C GLN A 154 10.50 -6.36 10.13
N GLU A 155 9.28 -6.11 10.59
CA GLU A 155 8.19 -5.61 9.73
C GLU A 155 8.53 -4.22 9.16
N PHE A 156 9.17 -3.37 9.96
CA PHE A 156 9.66 -2.08 9.49
C PHE A 156 10.73 -2.22 8.41
N GLY A 157 11.71 -3.11 8.61
CA GLY A 157 12.74 -3.41 7.61
C GLY A 157 12.16 -4.03 6.34
N GLU A 158 11.18 -4.92 6.45
CA GLU A 158 10.46 -5.51 5.32
C GLU A 158 9.66 -4.45 4.54
N ALA A 159 8.99 -3.53 5.24
CA ALA A 159 8.29 -2.41 4.61
C ALA A 159 9.25 -1.45 3.90
N LEU A 160 10.40 -1.14 4.51
CA LEU A 160 11.42 -0.31 3.90
C LEU A 160 12.14 -1.01 2.74
N GLY A 161 12.22 -2.34 2.75
CA GLY A 161 12.72 -3.14 1.63
C GLY A 161 11.85 -3.03 0.37
N LEU A 162 10.66 -2.44 0.45
CA LEU A 162 9.84 -2.09 -0.71
C LEU A 162 10.29 -0.80 -1.40
N ALA A 163 11.14 0.02 -0.77
CA ALA A 163 11.71 1.21 -1.40
C ALA A 163 12.77 0.81 -2.44
N GLY A 164 12.81 1.52 -3.57
CA GLY A 164 13.78 1.27 -4.62
C GLY A 164 13.66 2.28 -5.77
N GLU A 165 14.34 2.02 -6.88
CA GLU A 165 14.36 2.93 -8.04
C GLU A 165 12.97 3.30 -8.59
N ARG A 166 11.97 2.44 -8.36
CA ARG A 166 10.60 2.59 -8.89
C ARG A 166 9.54 2.72 -7.81
N SER A 167 9.93 2.75 -6.53
CA SER A 167 8.97 2.66 -5.43
C SER A 167 9.41 3.46 -4.22
N ILE A 168 8.45 4.15 -3.62
CA ILE A 168 8.65 5.06 -2.50
C ILE A 168 7.82 4.55 -1.31
N CYS A 169 8.47 4.34 -0.18
CA CYS A 169 7.77 3.96 1.04
C CYS A 169 7.17 5.20 1.73
N VAL A 170 5.91 5.10 2.12
CA VAL A 170 5.20 6.14 2.88
C VAL A 170 4.97 5.65 4.29
N LEU A 171 5.73 6.22 5.22
CA LEU A 171 5.63 5.94 6.65
C LEU A 171 4.64 6.92 7.29
N ILE A 172 3.71 6.40 8.09
CA ILE A 172 2.68 7.17 8.77
C ILE A 172 2.87 6.99 10.27
N TYR A 173 3.15 8.09 10.96
CA TYR A 173 3.30 8.15 12.40
C TYR A 173 2.16 8.97 13.02
N HIS A 174 1.70 8.58 14.21
CA HIS A 174 0.80 9.39 15.01
C HIS A 174 1.32 9.46 16.44
N GLY A 175 0.96 10.53 17.14
CA GLY A 175 1.04 10.56 18.60
C GLY A 175 2.46 10.36 19.14
N VAL A 176 3.42 11.16 18.67
CA VAL A 176 4.80 11.16 19.17
C VAL A 176 4.97 12.33 20.16
N PRO A 177 4.67 12.19 21.48
CA PRO A 177 4.27 10.99 22.23
C PRO A 177 2.77 10.91 22.58
N ASP A 178 1.92 11.78 22.04
CA ASP A 178 0.52 11.85 22.46
C ASP A 178 -0.18 10.49 22.32
N VAL A 179 -0.89 10.05 23.36
CA VAL A 179 -1.54 8.75 23.36
C VAL A 179 -2.88 8.82 22.62
N HIS A 180 -3.00 7.98 21.60
CA HIS A 180 -4.17 7.72 20.80
C HIS A 180 -4.46 6.22 20.89
N PRO A 181 -5.71 5.80 21.12
CA PRO A 181 -6.03 4.39 21.41
C PRO A 181 -5.54 3.36 20.37
N HIS A 182 -5.23 3.77 19.14
CA HIS A 182 -5.05 2.87 17.99
C HIS A 182 -3.76 3.07 17.16
N CYS A 183 -2.93 4.09 17.44
CA CYS A 183 -1.83 4.41 16.51
C CYS A 183 -0.65 5.20 17.07
N SER A 184 -0.53 5.38 18.39
CA SER A 184 0.60 6.12 18.96
C SER A 184 1.93 5.42 18.73
N THR A 185 2.96 6.24 18.55
CA THR A 185 4.36 5.80 18.48
C THR A 185 5.14 6.49 19.59
N SER A 186 5.81 5.71 20.43
CA SER A 186 6.67 6.23 21.50
C SER A 186 7.83 7.05 20.93
N VAL A 187 8.35 7.98 21.74
CA VAL A 187 9.51 8.80 21.33
C VAL A 187 10.72 7.93 21.05
N GLU A 188 10.94 6.90 21.87
CA GLU A 188 12.06 5.97 21.73
C GLU A 188 11.98 5.21 20.40
N LEU A 189 10.78 4.74 20.04
CA LEU A 189 10.57 4.04 18.77
C LEU A 189 10.76 5.00 17.58
N PHE A 190 10.25 6.23 17.67
CA PHE A 190 10.42 7.23 16.62
C PHE A 190 11.91 7.58 16.42
N ILE A 191 12.68 7.82 17.49
CA ILE A 191 14.12 8.07 17.42
C ILE A 191 14.85 6.91 16.75
N LYS A 192 14.53 5.67 17.16
CA LYS A 192 15.13 4.46 16.60
C LYS A 192 14.87 4.34 15.10
N ASP A 193 13.64 4.60 14.67
CA ASP A 193 13.27 4.56 13.26
C ASP A 193 14.01 5.65 12.46
N MET A 194 14.09 6.89 12.98
CA MET A 194 14.81 7.97 12.30
C MET A 194 16.32 7.68 12.19
N GLN A 195 16.92 7.14 13.24
CA GLN A 195 18.32 6.71 13.22
C GLN A 195 18.55 5.60 12.20
N TYR A 196 17.67 4.59 12.16
CA TYR A 196 17.74 3.51 11.18
C TYR A 196 17.70 4.03 9.74
N LEU A 197 16.77 4.95 9.44
CA LEU A 197 16.67 5.57 8.11
C LEU A 197 17.97 6.30 7.76
N LYS A 198 18.58 7.00 8.72
CA LYS A 198 19.83 7.75 8.52
C LYS A 198 21.01 6.82 8.26
N ASP A 199 21.17 5.79 9.08
CA ASP A 199 22.28 4.84 9.00
C ASP A 199 22.26 4.03 7.71
N ASN A 200 21.07 3.79 7.15
CA ASN A 200 20.88 3.05 5.90
C ASN A 200 20.77 3.96 4.67
N GLY A 201 21.06 5.25 4.80
CA GLY A 201 21.17 6.18 3.67
C GLY A 201 19.85 6.53 2.98
N PHE A 202 18.71 6.38 3.67
CA PHE A 202 17.41 6.78 3.12
C PHE A 202 17.33 8.30 2.95
N THR A 203 16.72 8.73 1.84
CA THR A 203 16.30 10.12 1.64
C THR A 203 14.86 10.27 2.10
N VAL A 204 14.61 11.12 3.09
CA VAL A 204 13.27 11.34 3.67
C VAL A 204 12.79 12.75 3.31
N ILE A 205 11.65 12.81 2.62
CA ILE A 205 11.12 14.05 2.02
C ILE A 205 9.69 14.32 2.48
N SER A 206 9.25 15.57 2.30
CA SER A 206 7.83 15.91 2.40
C SER A 206 7.06 15.47 1.15
N ALA A 207 5.74 15.27 1.27
CA ALA A 207 4.86 14.97 0.14
C ALA A 207 4.84 16.09 -0.90
N ARG A 208 4.99 17.37 -0.49
CA ARG A 208 5.17 18.53 -1.37
C ARG A 208 6.39 18.39 -2.28
N ASP A 209 7.46 17.80 -1.76
CA ASP A 209 8.74 17.67 -2.47
C ASP A 209 8.76 16.49 -3.44
N LEU A 210 7.73 15.64 -3.44
CA LEU A 210 7.64 14.45 -4.29
C LEU A 210 7.80 14.78 -5.78
N ALA A 211 7.27 15.92 -6.23
CA ALA A 211 7.39 16.42 -7.61
C ALA A 211 8.85 16.64 -8.08
N LYS A 212 9.83 16.69 -7.17
CA LYS A 212 11.26 16.78 -7.51
C LYS A 212 11.83 15.44 -7.95
N TYR A 213 11.17 14.33 -7.61
CA TYR A 213 11.66 12.97 -7.82
C TYR A 213 10.84 12.19 -8.84
N VAL A 214 9.58 12.59 -9.05
CA VAL A 214 8.64 11.85 -9.90
C VAL A 214 7.80 12.81 -10.75
N ASP A 215 7.33 12.30 -11.89
CA ASP A 215 6.39 13.02 -12.75
C ASP A 215 4.95 12.76 -12.28
N LEU A 216 4.41 13.68 -11.49
CA LEU A 216 3.04 13.58 -10.95
C LEU A 216 1.95 13.75 -12.02
N THR A 217 2.30 14.11 -13.27
CA THR A 217 1.32 14.21 -14.36
C THR A 217 1.03 12.83 -14.98
N LYS A 218 1.89 11.84 -14.76
CA LYS A 218 1.66 10.46 -15.18
C LYS A 218 0.65 9.82 -14.26
N ARG A 219 -0.50 9.45 -14.83
CA ARG A 219 -1.62 8.85 -14.13
C ARG A 219 -2.12 7.64 -14.92
N PRO A 220 -2.56 6.56 -14.27
CA PRO A 220 -3.21 5.46 -14.95
C PRO A 220 -4.52 5.96 -15.59
N ARG A 221 -5.01 5.25 -16.62
CA ARG A 221 -6.26 5.61 -17.28
C ARG A 221 -7.45 5.52 -16.32
N ASP A 222 -7.43 4.52 -15.45
CA ASP A 222 -8.30 4.44 -14.29
C ASP A 222 -7.46 4.57 -13.02
N ILE A 223 -7.75 5.59 -12.21
CA ILE A 223 -7.06 5.90 -10.96
C ILE A 223 -6.98 4.71 -9.99
N TYR A 224 -7.94 3.78 -10.05
CA TYR A 224 -7.98 2.62 -9.17
C TYR A 224 -7.43 1.33 -9.77
N GLU A 225 -7.10 1.28 -11.07
CA GLU A 225 -6.60 0.07 -11.73
C GLU A 225 -5.39 -0.56 -11.00
N PRO A 226 -4.34 0.20 -10.62
CA PRO A 226 -3.21 -0.36 -9.88
C PRO A 226 -3.60 -0.94 -8.52
N LEU A 227 -4.51 -0.26 -7.81
CA LEU A 227 -5.02 -0.69 -6.51
C LEU A 227 -5.82 -2.00 -6.66
N PHE A 228 -6.73 -2.09 -7.65
CA PHE A 228 -7.51 -3.30 -7.88
C PHE A 228 -6.65 -4.48 -8.38
N ALA A 229 -5.58 -4.21 -9.13
CA ALA A 229 -4.62 -5.23 -9.53
C ALA A 229 -3.86 -5.87 -8.36
N ARG A 230 -3.77 -5.17 -7.22
CA ARG A 230 -3.15 -5.68 -5.97
C ARG A 230 -4.10 -6.51 -5.10
N LEU A 231 -5.41 -6.47 -5.34
CA LEU A 231 -6.41 -7.18 -4.53
C LEU A 231 -6.47 -8.70 -4.77
N GLY A 232 -5.72 -9.25 -5.73
CA GLY A 232 -5.71 -10.68 -6.02
C GLY A 232 -4.69 -11.50 -5.21
N VAL A 233 -4.59 -12.78 -5.54
CA VAL A 233 -3.52 -13.68 -5.07
C VAL A 233 -2.45 -13.82 -6.15
N ARG A 234 -1.21 -14.14 -5.78
CA ARG A 234 -0.15 -14.50 -6.72
C ARG A 234 0.63 -15.72 -6.21
N PRO A 235 0.87 -16.74 -7.06
CA PRO A 235 1.75 -17.84 -6.70
C PRO A 235 3.20 -17.38 -6.62
N ASN A 236 3.93 -17.82 -5.59
CA ASN A 236 5.36 -17.59 -5.43
C ASN A 236 6.04 -18.81 -4.79
N ALA A 237 7.37 -18.73 -4.62
CA ALA A 237 8.17 -19.79 -3.99
C ALA A 237 7.89 -21.20 -4.57
N LEU A 238 7.84 -21.27 -5.91
CA LEU A 238 7.57 -22.50 -6.66
C LEU A 238 8.61 -23.57 -6.33
N LYS A 239 8.13 -24.79 -6.10
CA LYS A 239 8.93 -26.00 -5.87
C LYS A 239 8.37 -27.16 -6.69
N CYS A 240 9.27 -27.96 -7.23
CA CYS A 240 8.94 -29.22 -7.86
C CYS A 240 9.89 -30.29 -7.32
N GLU A 241 9.32 -31.36 -6.77
CA GLU A 241 10.06 -32.48 -6.21
C GLU A 241 9.79 -33.71 -7.08
N ALA A 242 10.83 -34.42 -7.50
CA ALA A 242 10.67 -35.71 -8.16
C ALA A 242 10.51 -36.78 -7.07
N SER A 243 9.28 -37.24 -6.84
CA SER A 243 9.03 -38.43 -6.03
C SER A 243 9.19 -39.69 -6.89
N GLY A 244 9.24 -40.87 -6.28
CA GLY A 244 9.29 -42.14 -7.01
C GLY A 244 8.11 -42.35 -7.98
N ASP A 245 7.01 -41.62 -7.79
CA ASP A 245 5.80 -41.66 -8.61
C ASP A 245 5.71 -40.53 -9.66
N GLY A 246 6.76 -39.70 -9.79
CA GLY A 246 6.85 -38.60 -10.75
C GLY A 246 7.02 -37.22 -10.10
N PRO A 247 7.04 -36.13 -10.91
CA PRO A 247 7.17 -34.78 -10.39
C PRO A 247 5.89 -34.31 -9.68
N VAL A 248 6.09 -33.63 -8.55
CA VAL A 248 5.05 -33.08 -7.70
C VAL A 248 5.29 -31.58 -7.51
N PHE A 249 4.27 -30.77 -7.77
CA PHE A 249 4.35 -29.32 -7.76
C PHE A 249 3.78 -28.74 -6.46
N SER A 250 4.45 -27.70 -5.96
CA SER A 250 4.00 -26.92 -4.80
C SER A 250 4.37 -25.44 -4.97
N TRP A 251 3.55 -24.55 -4.41
CA TRP A 251 3.81 -23.11 -4.35
C TRP A 251 3.26 -22.52 -3.05
N LYS A 252 3.62 -21.27 -2.78
CA LYS A 252 2.98 -20.46 -1.74
C LYS A 252 2.09 -19.42 -2.40
N ILE A 253 1.04 -19.01 -1.69
CA ILE A 253 0.20 -17.89 -2.10
C ILE A 253 0.70 -16.62 -1.43
N LYS A 254 1.08 -15.64 -2.24
CA LYS A 254 1.29 -14.26 -1.80
C LYS A 254 0.00 -13.48 -1.99
N THR A 255 -0.44 -12.81 -0.94
CA THR A 255 -1.62 -11.95 -0.92
C THR A 255 -1.38 -10.83 0.09
N THR A 256 -2.02 -9.68 -0.13
CA THR A 256 -2.01 -8.55 0.81
C THR A 256 -3.19 -8.62 1.80
N ARG A 257 -4.13 -9.54 1.57
CA ARG A 257 -5.33 -9.79 2.39
C ARG A 257 -5.43 -11.26 2.83
N PRO A 258 -6.18 -11.58 3.89
CA PRO A 258 -6.40 -12.96 4.34
C PRO A 258 -7.38 -13.72 3.41
N GLN A 259 -6.98 -13.93 2.15
CA GLN A 259 -7.73 -14.68 1.15
C GLN A 259 -6.93 -15.91 0.69
N THR A 260 -7.65 -16.95 0.28
CA THR A 260 -7.08 -18.22 -0.21
C THR A 260 -7.14 -18.28 -1.74
N GLN A 261 -6.65 -19.37 -2.33
CA GLN A 261 -6.92 -19.68 -3.73
C GLN A 261 -8.18 -20.56 -3.84
N SER A 262 -8.96 -20.36 -4.90
CA SER A 262 -10.14 -21.19 -5.24
C SER A 262 -9.88 -22.11 -6.44
N ALA A 263 -8.88 -21.80 -7.26
CA ALA A 263 -8.46 -22.61 -8.39
C ALA A 263 -7.01 -22.36 -8.78
N TYR A 264 -6.44 -23.26 -9.56
CA TYR A 264 -5.12 -23.10 -10.17
C TYR A 264 -5.09 -23.64 -11.61
N GLN A 265 -4.05 -23.26 -12.34
CA GLN A 265 -3.67 -23.88 -13.61
C GLN A 265 -2.16 -23.95 -13.72
N ILE A 266 -1.63 -25.15 -13.95
CA ILE A 266 -0.21 -25.44 -14.14
C ILE A 266 0.05 -25.66 -15.63
N LEU A 267 1.10 -25.02 -16.13
CA LEU A 267 1.68 -25.31 -17.44
C LEU A 267 3.07 -25.92 -17.25
N VAL A 268 3.36 -27.01 -17.97
CA VAL A 268 4.68 -27.62 -18.07
C VAL A 268 5.08 -27.71 -19.53
N ALA A 269 6.29 -27.25 -19.82
CA ALA A 269 6.83 -27.22 -21.16
C ALA A 269 8.25 -27.77 -21.26
N SER A 270 8.61 -28.25 -22.45
CA SER A 270 9.96 -28.72 -22.78
C SER A 270 11.00 -27.61 -22.87
N SER A 271 10.58 -26.36 -23.08
CA SER A 271 11.48 -25.22 -23.15
C SER A 271 10.85 -23.97 -22.53
N LYS A 272 11.71 -23.07 -22.04
CA LYS A 272 11.27 -21.77 -21.51
C LYS A 272 10.55 -20.93 -22.58
N SER A 273 10.97 -21.01 -23.85
CA SER A 273 10.34 -20.23 -24.94
C SER A 273 8.88 -20.63 -25.18
N ILE A 274 8.58 -21.93 -25.16
CA ILE A 274 7.20 -22.44 -25.29
C ILE A 274 6.37 -22.01 -24.07
N LEU A 275 6.96 -22.14 -22.88
CA LEU A 275 6.28 -21.73 -21.66
C LEU A 275 6.01 -20.21 -21.63
N ASP A 276 6.95 -19.40 -22.12
CA ASP A 276 6.81 -17.94 -22.19
C ASP A 276 5.63 -17.53 -23.12
N SER A 277 5.29 -18.35 -24.13
CA SER A 277 4.06 -18.19 -24.94
C SER A 277 2.77 -18.71 -24.27
N ASN A 278 2.81 -19.05 -22.98
CA ASN A 278 1.71 -19.67 -22.23
C ASN A 278 1.26 -21.03 -22.82
N ASP A 279 2.18 -21.76 -23.44
CA ASP A 279 1.91 -23.11 -23.95
C ASP A 279 2.57 -24.15 -23.03
N GLY A 280 1.80 -25.18 -22.69
CA GLY A 280 2.20 -26.31 -21.86
C GLY A 280 2.29 -27.56 -22.71
N ASP A 281 3.26 -27.63 -23.63
CA ASP A 281 3.37 -28.71 -24.62
C ASP A 281 3.51 -30.12 -23.99
N PHE A 282 3.87 -30.19 -22.71
CA PHE A 282 3.91 -31.44 -21.93
C PHE A 282 2.71 -31.60 -21.01
N TRP A 283 2.26 -30.51 -20.38
CA TRP A 283 1.06 -30.53 -19.55
C TRP A 283 0.43 -29.14 -19.47
N ASP A 284 -0.87 -29.11 -19.68
CA ASP A 284 -1.75 -28.04 -19.22
C ASP A 284 -2.81 -28.70 -18.34
N SER A 285 -2.86 -28.34 -17.05
CA SER A 285 -3.87 -28.90 -16.15
C SER A 285 -5.29 -28.41 -16.47
N GLY A 286 -5.43 -27.38 -17.31
CA GLY A 286 -6.62 -26.55 -17.36
C GLY A 286 -6.87 -25.86 -16.02
N LYS A 287 -8.05 -25.25 -15.87
CA LYS A 287 -8.48 -24.70 -14.58
C LYS A 287 -8.94 -25.84 -13.68
N VAL A 288 -8.20 -26.07 -12.60
CA VAL A 288 -8.56 -27.02 -11.54
C VAL A 288 -9.17 -26.25 -10.38
N VAL A 289 -10.43 -26.53 -10.04
CA VAL A 289 -11.12 -25.92 -8.88
C VAL A 289 -10.64 -26.64 -7.62
N SER A 290 -9.73 -26.01 -6.89
CA SER A 290 -9.12 -26.54 -5.66
C SER A 290 -8.31 -25.45 -4.96
N ASP A 291 -8.32 -25.48 -3.63
CA ASP A 291 -7.49 -24.64 -2.77
C ASP A 291 -6.08 -25.25 -2.51
N GLN A 292 -5.81 -26.44 -3.03
CA GLN A 292 -4.55 -27.17 -2.84
C GLN A 292 -3.38 -26.41 -3.48
N THR A 293 -2.30 -26.24 -2.71
CA THR A 293 -1.08 -25.51 -3.11
C THR A 293 0.17 -26.38 -3.08
N SER A 294 0.06 -27.62 -2.60
CA SER A 294 1.18 -28.54 -2.45
C SER A 294 0.78 -29.97 -2.78
N GLY A 295 1.74 -30.78 -3.22
CA GLY A 295 1.46 -32.19 -3.52
C GLY A 295 0.72 -32.42 -4.84
N ILE A 296 0.69 -31.46 -5.78
CA ILE A 296 -0.02 -31.63 -7.06
C ILE A 296 0.82 -32.53 -7.97
N ALA A 297 0.36 -33.75 -8.20
CA ALA A 297 1.04 -34.70 -9.08
C ALA A 297 0.93 -34.28 -10.55
N TYR A 298 2.02 -34.44 -11.29
CA TYR A 298 2.05 -34.27 -12.74
C TYR A 298 1.10 -35.26 -13.44
N SER A 299 0.29 -34.78 -14.38
CA SER A 299 -0.69 -35.59 -15.11
C SER A 299 -0.62 -35.40 -16.63
N GLY A 300 0.56 -34.99 -17.14
CA GLY A 300 0.79 -34.74 -18.56
C GLY A 300 1.40 -35.92 -19.32
N LYS A 301 2.01 -35.61 -20.46
CA LYS A 301 2.72 -36.57 -21.32
C LYS A 301 3.91 -37.23 -20.60
N SER A 302 4.29 -38.44 -21.00
CA SER A 302 5.52 -39.09 -20.53
C SER A 302 6.74 -38.17 -20.68
N LEU A 303 7.62 -38.22 -19.69
CA LEU A 303 8.72 -37.27 -19.52
C LEU A 303 10.08 -37.82 -20.02
N ASP A 304 10.08 -38.99 -20.68
CA ASP A 304 11.28 -39.79 -20.95
C ASP A 304 12.22 -39.19 -22.02
N ARG A 305 11.83 -38.08 -22.67
CA ARG A 305 12.50 -37.50 -23.84
C ARG A 305 13.23 -36.20 -23.58
N VAL A 306 13.07 -35.59 -22.40
CA VAL A 306 13.64 -34.28 -22.09
C VAL A 306 14.20 -34.29 -20.67
N LYS A 307 15.45 -33.84 -20.50
CA LYS A 307 16.14 -33.87 -19.19
C LYS A 307 15.68 -32.75 -18.25
N ARG A 308 15.21 -31.63 -18.80
CA ARG A 308 14.81 -30.44 -18.05
C ARG A 308 13.51 -29.89 -18.60
N PHE A 309 12.59 -29.61 -17.70
CA PHE A 309 11.30 -29.01 -18.00
C PHE A 309 11.18 -27.67 -17.30
N TYR A 310 10.29 -26.85 -17.83
CA TYR A 310 9.93 -25.55 -17.28
C TYR A 310 8.45 -25.58 -16.92
N TRP A 311 8.08 -24.92 -15.82
CA TRP A 311 6.70 -24.85 -15.42
C TRP A 311 6.37 -23.51 -14.78
N LYS A 312 5.09 -23.17 -14.81
CA LYS A 312 4.53 -22.01 -14.14
C LYS A 312 3.09 -22.29 -13.74
N VAL A 313 2.59 -21.52 -12.80
CA VAL A 313 1.24 -21.66 -12.27
C VAL A 313 0.56 -20.30 -12.21
N ARG A 314 -0.75 -20.26 -12.44
CA ARG A 314 -1.61 -19.11 -12.10
C ARG A 314 -2.72 -19.57 -11.18
N CYS A 315 -3.25 -18.65 -10.39
CA CYS A 315 -4.25 -18.93 -9.36
C CYS A 315 -5.46 -18.01 -9.49
N TRP A 316 -6.60 -18.48 -9.00
CA TRP A 316 -7.79 -17.66 -8.76
C TRP A 316 -7.90 -17.43 -7.27
N ASN A 317 -8.19 -16.21 -6.81
CA ASN A 317 -8.45 -15.96 -5.39
C ASN A 317 -9.85 -16.43 -4.99
N ASP A 318 -10.05 -16.57 -3.68
CA ASP A 318 -11.35 -16.70 -3.04
C ASP A 318 -11.60 -15.48 -2.14
N PRO A 319 -12.46 -14.52 -2.55
CA PRO A 319 -12.73 -13.32 -1.77
C PRO A 319 -13.28 -13.62 -0.36
N ASP A 320 -12.71 -12.98 0.66
CA ASP A 320 -13.18 -13.11 2.04
C ASP A 320 -14.38 -12.17 2.31
N GLU A 321 -15.60 -12.72 2.33
CA GLU A 321 -16.83 -11.98 2.62
C GLU A 321 -16.86 -11.37 4.03
N ALA A 322 -16.28 -12.05 5.02
CA ALA A 322 -16.25 -11.56 6.40
C ALA A 322 -15.37 -10.32 6.50
N GLU A 323 -14.24 -10.33 5.78
CA GLU A 323 -13.35 -9.21 5.67
C GLU A 323 -13.99 -8.02 4.92
N ILE A 324 -14.71 -8.28 3.82
CA ILE A 324 -15.48 -7.24 3.11
C ILE A 324 -16.50 -6.59 4.04
N LYS A 325 -17.24 -7.40 4.82
CA LYS A 325 -18.20 -6.90 5.80
C LYS A 325 -17.52 -6.04 6.87
N ARG A 326 -16.34 -6.45 7.37
CA ARG A 326 -15.59 -5.74 8.41
C ARG A 326 -15.20 -4.32 7.98
N VAL A 327 -14.82 -4.11 6.71
CA VAL A 327 -14.36 -2.81 6.21
C VAL A 327 -15.45 -2.00 5.49
N SER A 328 -16.70 -2.48 5.48
CA SER A 328 -17.81 -1.89 4.73
C SER A 328 -18.16 -0.44 5.09
N ASN A 329 -17.95 -0.04 6.35
CA ASN A 329 -18.17 1.34 6.81
C ASN A 329 -17.01 2.29 6.45
N TRP A 330 -15.89 1.75 6.00
CA TRP A 330 -14.63 2.47 5.81
C TRP A 330 -14.14 2.44 4.37
N SER A 331 -14.88 1.82 3.46
CA SER A 331 -14.52 1.66 2.06
C SER A 331 -15.68 2.08 1.16
N SER A 332 -15.38 2.66 -0.01
CA SER A 332 -16.41 3.03 -0.98
C SER A 332 -17.10 1.78 -1.53
N LYS A 333 -18.35 1.93 -2.01
CA LYS A 333 -19.10 0.82 -2.65
C LYS A 333 -18.34 0.21 -3.83
N GLU A 334 -17.62 1.03 -4.58
CA GLU A 334 -16.79 0.59 -5.70
C GLU A 334 -15.66 -0.33 -5.23
N ILE A 335 -14.90 0.10 -4.21
CA ILE A 335 -13.83 -0.72 -3.61
C ILE A 335 -14.39 -2.03 -3.05
N LEU A 336 -15.51 -2.00 -2.33
CA LEU A 336 -16.15 -3.20 -1.78
C LEU A 336 -16.58 -4.17 -2.88
N GLY A 337 -17.14 -3.66 -3.98
CA GLY A 337 -17.49 -4.48 -5.14
C GLY A 337 -16.27 -5.15 -5.77
N GLU A 338 -15.15 -4.42 -5.87
CA GLU A 338 -13.88 -4.94 -6.41
C GLU A 338 -13.21 -5.96 -5.49
N MET A 339 -13.36 -5.80 -4.17
CA MET A 339 -12.87 -6.79 -3.20
C MET A 339 -13.62 -8.12 -3.31
N GLY A 340 -14.91 -8.11 -3.66
CA GLY A 340 -15.73 -9.32 -3.83
C GLY A 340 -15.53 -10.06 -5.17
N LYS A 341 -14.61 -9.61 -6.03
CA LYS A 341 -14.37 -10.24 -7.34
C LYS A 341 -13.37 -11.37 -7.24
N ILE A 342 -13.71 -12.49 -7.89
CA ILE A 342 -12.73 -13.52 -8.27
C ILE A 342 -11.85 -12.95 -9.39
N ARG A 343 -10.55 -12.98 -9.17
CA ARG A 343 -9.48 -12.51 -10.03
C ARG A 343 -8.55 -13.65 -10.37
N VAL A 344 -8.08 -13.65 -11.60
CA VAL A 344 -7.01 -14.54 -12.06
C VAL A 344 -5.70 -13.81 -11.86
N SER A 345 -4.73 -14.47 -11.25
CA SER A 345 -3.35 -13.99 -11.25
C SER A 345 -2.76 -14.09 -12.65
N GLU A 346 -1.79 -13.24 -12.95
CA GLU A 346 -0.79 -13.58 -13.97
C GLU A 346 -0.11 -14.91 -13.62
N TYR A 347 0.46 -15.57 -14.62
CA TYR A 347 1.32 -16.73 -14.34
C TYR A 347 2.54 -16.30 -13.53
N SER A 348 3.00 -17.18 -12.64
CA SER A 348 4.29 -17.05 -11.98
C SER A 348 5.43 -16.93 -12.99
N SER A 349 6.56 -16.40 -12.54
CA SER A 349 7.83 -16.63 -13.23
C SER A 349 8.06 -18.12 -13.44
N ALA A 350 8.64 -18.49 -14.58
CA ALA A 350 8.97 -19.86 -14.89
C ALA A 350 9.97 -20.44 -13.87
N ALA A 351 9.64 -21.60 -13.31
CA ALA A 351 10.56 -22.46 -12.58
C ALA A 351 10.97 -23.65 -13.46
N SER A 352 12.01 -24.37 -13.08
CA SER A 352 12.46 -25.56 -13.82
C SER A 352 12.66 -26.75 -12.89
N PHE A 353 12.49 -27.95 -13.43
CA PHE A 353 12.83 -29.20 -12.76
C PHE A 353 13.52 -30.15 -13.74
N SER A 354 14.13 -31.21 -13.22
CA SER A 354 14.83 -32.21 -14.02
C SER A 354 14.47 -33.60 -13.53
N ILE A 355 14.42 -34.54 -14.46
CA ILE A 355 14.17 -35.95 -14.18
C ILE A 355 15.50 -36.67 -14.29
N LYS A 356 15.77 -37.55 -13.32
CA LYS A 356 17.03 -38.29 -13.25
C LYS A 356 17.08 -39.43 -14.25
#